data_AF-A0A151R9X4-F1
#
_entry.id   AF-A0A151R9X4-F1
#
_cell.length_a   1.000
_cell.length_b   1.000
_cell.length_c   1.000
_cell.angle_alpha   90.00
_cell.angle_beta   90.00
_cell.angle_gamma   90.00
#
_symmetry.space_group_name_H-M   'P 1'
#
loop_
_entity.id
_entity.type
_entity.pdbx_description
1 polymer ?
#
loop_
_entity_poly.entity_id
_entity_poly.type
_entity_poly.pdbx_seq_one_letter_code
_entity_poly.pdbx_strand_id
1 'polypeptide(L)'
;MGRRQNGSDFGRFALLLLFLIGAISCSAVYLFLTVVFKPSTESLPSTDHDLGLRGAQEEQCCRGVEHLELWGDAVKWGSEFRLNSSEECCMACKRTCSGEGGACLCNSWVYCGDREACGPRFGECWLKRQKDALNPDRRDSGDLVMWTSGFVFDKEEGIVGMETDHGILRIKLLPECAPHSVAYILELLAMPHCVGCQIHRAESRGSFWDSEGNHIKRTKYGPPFALVQGTLESYGSMFKNIPKEYCPTISRGSVAWVGSGPEFFISLADHKEWRNSYTVFGSVLSEDMEILEKITQLPTKSEIWNNIKVSILENPVSLRFRRMDKKS
;
A
#
# COMPACT_ATOMS: atom_id res chain seq x y z
N MET A 1 -28.52 31.80 -89.13
CA MET A 1 -29.19 32.48 -88.01
C MET A 1 -28.52 32.04 -86.72
N GLY A 2 -27.93 32.99 -86.00
CA GLY A 2 -27.24 32.70 -84.75
C GLY A 2 -28.22 32.45 -83.59
N ARG A 3 -27.85 31.53 -82.69
CA ARG A 3 -28.36 31.51 -81.32
C ARG A 3 -27.25 31.01 -80.39
N ARG A 4 -26.71 31.94 -79.59
CA ARG A 4 -25.97 31.67 -78.35
C ARG A 4 -26.94 31.10 -77.32
N GLN A 5 -26.49 30.12 -76.52
CA GLN A 5 -26.87 30.01 -75.11
C GLN A 5 -25.62 29.69 -74.28
N ASN A 6 -25.16 30.72 -73.57
CA ASN A 6 -24.35 30.62 -72.37
C ASN A 6 -25.23 30.05 -71.25
N GLY A 7 -24.74 29.08 -70.49
CA GLY A 7 -25.41 28.68 -69.26
C GLY A 7 -24.94 27.35 -68.69
N SER A 8 -23.70 27.28 -68.18
CA SER A 8 -23.35 26.17 -67.26
C SER A 8 -22.31 26.52 -66.17
N ASP A 9 -21.57 27.63 -66.30
CA ASP A 9 -20.53 27.98 -65.31
C ASP A 9 -21.02 28.75 -64.08
N PHE A 10 -22.19 29.39 -64.14
CA PHE A 10 -22.71 30.22 -63.03
C PHE A 10 -23.21 29.40 -61.84
N GLY A 11 -23.73 28.19 -62.07
CA GLY A 11 -24.28 27.33 -61.02
C GLY A 11 -23.20 26.63 -60.16
N ARG A 12 -22.06 26.27 -60.78
CA ARG A 12 -20.95 25.61 -60.07
C ARG A 12 -20.19 26.60 -59.15
N PHE A 13 -20.00 27.83 -59.59
CA PHE A 13 -19.37 28.87 -58.77
C PHE A 13 -20.26 29.30 -57.58
N ALA A 14 -21.59 29.37 -57.77
CA ALA A 14 -22.51 29.68 -56.69
C ALA A 14 -22.54 28.59 -55.58
N LEU A 15 -22.49 27.32 -55.97
CA LEU A 15 -22.42 26.19 -55.02
C LEU A 15 -21.09 26.16 -54.24
N LEU A 16 -19.96 26.47 -54.89
CA LEU A 16 -18.66 26.58 -54.24
C LEU A 16 -18.61 27.75 -53.25
N LEU A 17 -19.21 28.90 -53.60
CA LEU A 17 -19.32 30.05 -52.69
C LEU A 17 -20.19 29.73 -51.47
N LEU A 18 -21.31 29.04 -51.65
CA LEU A 18 -22.18 28.62 -50.53
C LEU A 18 -21.49 27.63 -49.59
N PHE A 19 -20.71 26.69 -50.12
CA PHE A 19 -19.91 25.77 -49.30
C PHE A 19 -18.81 26.50 -48.51
N LEU A 20 -18.12 27.47 -49.13
CA LEU A 20 -17.09 28.27 -48.46
C LEU A 20 -17.69 29.15 -47.35
N ILE A 21 -18.85 29.77 -47.59
CA ILE A 21 -19.55 30.57 -46.57
C ILE A 21 -20.01 29.67 -45.40
N GLY A 22 -20.50 28.46 -45.68
CA GLY A 22 -20.86 27.48 -44.65
C GLY A 22 -19.67 27.03 -43.79
N ALA A 23 -18.52 26.77 -44.41
CA ALA A 23 -17.29 26.35 -43.71
C ALA A 23 -16.69 27.48 -42.85
N ILE A 24 -16.71 28.72 -43.34
CA ILE A 24 -16.24 29.89 -42.58
C ILE A 24 -17.17 30.16 -41.38
N SER A 25 -18.49 30.02 -41.56
CA SER A 25 -19.47 30.15 -40.48
C SER A 25 -19.27 29.10 -39.38
N CYS A 26 -19.08 27.82 -39.75
CA CYS A 26 -18.81 26.76 -38.78
C CYS A 26 -17.49 26.97 -38.02
N SER A 27 -16.46 27.48 -38.70
CA SER A 27 -15.16 27.77 -38.08
C SER A 27 -15.23 28.96 -37.12
N ALA A 28 -16.00 29.99 -37.46
CA ALA A 28 -16.23 31.15 -36.59
C ALA A 28 -17.01 30.76 -35.33
N VAL A 29 -18.03 29.91 -35.45
CA VAL A 29 -18.81 29.40 -34.30
C VAL A 29 -17.95 28.50 -33.40
N TYR A 30 -17.10 27.64 -33.98
CA TYR A 30 -16.17 26.82 -33.20
C TYR A 30 -15.17 27.68 -32.41
N LEU A 31 -14.59 28.69 -33.06
CA LEU A 31 -13.69 29.64 -32.39
C LEU A 31 -14.43 30.45 -31.31
N PHE A 32 -15.66 30.90 -31.56
CA PHE A 32 -16.46 31.61 -30.57
C PHE A 32 -16.80 30.73 -29.35
N LEU A 33 -17.15 29.46 -29.55
CA LEU A 33 -17.42 28.52 -28.46
C LEU A 33 -16.15 28.26 -27.63
N THR A 34 -14.98 28.15 -28.25
CA THR A 34 -13.71 27.96 -27.50
C THR A 34 -13.25 29.21 -26.74
N VAL A 35 -13.65 30.41 -27.17
CA VAL A 35 -13.31 31.68 -26.51
C VAL A 35 -14.33 32.04 -25.43
N VAL A 36 -15.61 31.76 -25.62
CA VAL A 36 -16.70 32.06 -24.66
C VAL A 36 -16.81 30.99 -23.57
N PHE A 37 -16.53 29.71 -23.87
CA PHE A 37 -16.49 28.63 -22.87
C PHE A 37 -15.08 28.33 -22.35
N LYS A 38 -14.18 29.32 -22.38
CA LYS A 38 -12.88 29.21 -21.71
C LYS A 38 -13.13 29.28 -20.20
N PRO A 39 -12.85 28.22 -19.42
CA PRO A 39 -12.98 28.32 -17.96
C PRO A 39 -11.96 29.34 -17.47
N SER A 40 -12.43 30.32 -16.71
CA SER A 40 -11.59 31.30 -16.02
C SER A 40 -10.56 30.56 -15.19
N THR A 41 -9.28 30.65 -15.58
CA THR A 41 -8.17 30.15 -14.76
C THR A 41 -7.94 31.18 -13.66
N GLU A 42 -8.76 31.12 -12.60
CA GLU A 42 -8.36 31.69 -11.32
C GLU A 42 -7.34 30.75 -10.68
N SER A 43 -6.22 31.33 -10.30
CA SER A 43 -5.12 30.71 -9.57
C SER A 43 -5.60 30.20 -8.19
N LEU A 44 -5.66 28.88 -8.04
CA LEU A 44 -5.78 28.17 -6.76
C LEU A 44 -4.72 27.06 -6.70
N PRO A 45 -4.19 26.74 -5.51
CA PRO A 45 -2.91 26.07 -5.33
C PRO A 45 -2.96 24.61 -5.79
N SER A 46 -1.86 24.21 -6.42
CA SER A 46 -1.55 22.86 -6.86
C SER A 46 -1.77 21.83 -5.75
N THR A 47 -2.92 21.16 -5.79
CA THR A 47 -3.25 20.02 -4.93
C THR A 47 -3.93 18.94 -5.78
N ASP A 48 -3.26 18.49 -6.85
CA ASP A 48 -3.82 17.44 -7.72
C ASP A 48 -2.78 16.40 -8.16
N HIS A 49 -1.63 16.37 -7.51
CA HIS A 49 -0.62 15.33 -7.70
C HIS A 49 -0.73 14.18 -6.68
N ASP A 50 -1.60 14.29 -5.66
CA ASP A 50 -1.73 13.28 -4.59
C ASP A 50 -2.85 12.25 -4.84
N LEU A 51 -3.92 12.63 -5.56
CA LEU A 51 -5.05 11.73 -5.85
C LEU A 51 -4.69 10.65 -6.91
N GLY A 52 -3.89 11.00 -7.92
CA GLY A 52 -3.45 10.05 -8.95
C GLY A 52 -2.37 9.07 -8.47
N LEU A 53 -1.61 9.41 -7.42
CA LEU A 53 -0.57 8.54 -6.86
C LEU A 53 -1.15 7.54 -5.83
N ARG A 54 -2.20 7.94 -5.10
CA ARG A 54 -2.97 7.07 -4.19
C ARG A 54 -3.73 5.97 -4.96
N GLY A 55 -4.37 6.30 -6.08
CA GLY A 55 -5.11 5.33 -6.89
C GLY A 55 -4.24 4.19 -7.47
N ALA A 56 -3.04 4.52 -7.96
CA ALA A 56 -2.09 3.51 -8.48
C ALA A 56 -1.43 2.66 -7.38
N GLN A 57 -1.42 3.12 -6.13
CA GLN A 57 -0.93 2.37 -4.97
C GLN A 57 -1.99 1.40 -4.43
N GLU A 58 -3.28 1.74 -4.50
CA GLU A 58 -4.37 0.83 -4.13
C GLU A 58 -4.51 -0.37 -5.09
N GLU A 59 -4.13 -0.22 -6.37
CA GLU A 59 -4.17 -1.28 -7.38
C GLU A 59 -3.27 -2.50 -7.08
N GLN A 60 -2.32 -2.40 -6.14
CA GLN A 60 -1.41 -3.52 -5.79
C GLN A 60 -1.84 -4.33 -4.57
N CYS A 61 -2.87 -3.90 -3.84
CA CYS A 61 -3.34 -4.57 -2.64
C CYS A 61 -4.54 -5.49 -2.96
N CYS A 62 -5.09 -6.15 -1.94
CA CYS A 62 -6.29 -6.97 -1.99
C CYS A 62 -6.18 -8.31 -2.76
N ARG A 63 -4.97 -8.84 -2.96
CA ARG A 63 -4.77 -10.15 -3.59
C ARG A 63 -5.12 -11.34 -2.67
N GLY A 64 -4.91 -11.18 -1.36
CA GLY A 64 -5.08 -12.25 -0.39
C GLY A 64 -3.95 -13.30 -0.47
N VAL A 65 -4.17 -14.42 0.23
CA VAL A 65 -3.30 -15.59 0.27
C VAL A 65 -4.06 -16.75 -0.35
N GLU A 66 -3.52 -17.30 -1.42
CA GLU A 66 -4.03 -18.52 -2.04
C GLU A 66 -3.87 -19.71 -1.10
N HIS A 67 -4.71 -20.73 -1.28
CA HIS A 67 -4.64 -21.96 -0.50
C HIS A 67 -4.81 -21.74 1.01
N LEU A 68 -5.68 -20.80 1.39
CA LEU A 68 -5.98 -20.46 2.77
C LEU A 68 -7.49 -20.35 2.96
N GLU A 69 -8.06 -21.07 3.93
CA GLU A 69 -9.46 -20.93 4.35
C GLU A 69 -9.54 -20.28 5.74
N LEU A 70 -9.89 -19.00 5.77
CA LEU A 70 -10.22 -18.31 7.02
C LEU A 70 -11.63 -18.68 7.48
N TRP A 71 -11.77 -19.00 8.77
CA TRP A 71 -13.05 -19.23 9.40
C TRP A 71 -13.70 -17.91 9.84
N GLY A 72 -14.78 -17.95 10.61
CA GLY A 72 -15.43 -16.76 11.17
C GLY A 72 -16.89 -16.61 10.74
N ASP A 73 -17.59 -15.75 11.47
CA ASP A 73 -19.03 -15.54 11.33
C ASP A 73 -19.33 -14.85 9.99
N ALA A 74 -20.33 -15.34 9.26
CA ALA A 74 -20.68 -14.79 7.95
C ALA A 74 -21.37 -13.42 8.10
N VAL A 75 -20.74 -12.39 7.53
CA VAL A 75 -21.33 -11.06 7.33
C VAL A 75 -22.12 -11.05 6.01
N LYS A 76 -21.61 -11.74 4.99
CA LYS A 76 -22.30 -11.99 3.72
C LYS A 76 -22.02 -13.40 3.23
N TRP A 77 -23.10 -14.13 2.91
CA TRP A 77 -23.05 -15.51 2.44
C TRP A 77 -22.57 -15.58 1.00
N GLY A 78 -21.50 -16.34 0.74
CA GLY A 78 -20.90 -16.44 -0.59
C GLY A 78 -21.78 -17.19 -1.61
N SER A 79 -22.67 -18.06 -1.15
CA SER A 79 -23.67 -18.72 -2.01
C SER A 79 -24.58 -17.75 -2.76
N GLU A 80 -24.80 -16.56 -2.18
CA GLU A 80 -25.65 -15.49 -2.73
C GLU A 80 -24.82 -14.30 -3.21
N PHE A 81 -23.50 -14.35 -3.04
CA PHE A 81 -22.61 -13.25 -3.35
C PHE A 81 -21.40 -13.74 -4.13
N ARG A 82 -21.46 -13.54 -5.46
CA ARG A 82 -20.40 -13.94 -6.38
C ARG A 82 -19.73 -12.75 -7.04
N LEU A 83 -18.42 -12.82 -7.16
CA LEU A 83 -17.56 -11.78 -7.74
C LEU A 83 -16.54 -12.39 -8.70
N ASN A 84 -15.91 -11.55 -9.51
CA ASN A 84 -15.02 -12.01 -10.57
C ASN A 84 -13.56 -12.17 -10.13
N SER A 85 -13.20 -11.65 -8.95
CA SER A 85 -11.84 -11.79 -8.42
C SER A 85 -11.74 -11.66 -6.90
N SER A 86 -10.59 -12.07 -6.35
CA SER A 86 -10.20 -11.87 -4.96
C SER A 86 -10.15 -10.39 -4.58
N GLU A 87 -9.67 -9.55 -5.49
CA GLU A 87 -9.59 -8.10 -5.30
C GLU A 87 -10.97 -7.50 -5.13
N GLU A 88 -11.94 -7.89 -5.99
CA GLU A 88 -13.32 -7.46 -5.84
C GLU A 88 -13.91 -7.89 -4.49
N CYS A 89 -13.59 -9.10 -4.02
CA CYS A 89 -14.05 -9.63 -2.74
C CYS A 89 -13.47 -8.90 -1.54
N CYS A 90 -12.16 -8.64 -1.55
CA CYS A 90 -11.48 -7.81 -0.56
C CYS A 90 -12.06 -6.39 -0.53
N MET A 91 -12.23 -5.76 -1.69
CA MET A 91 -12.83 -4.43 -1.79
C MET A 91 -14.29 -4.41 -1.33
N ALA A 92 -15.04 -5.49 -1.54
CA ALA A 92 -16.38 -5.62 -0.98
C ALA A 92 -16.37 -5.66 0.56
N CYS A 93 -15.39 -6.34 1.17
CA CYS A 93 -15.18 -6.30 2.62
C CYS A 93 -14.83 -4.86 3.09
N LYS A 94 -13.88 -4.19 2.43
CA LYS A 94 -13.47 -2.80 2.75
C LYS A 94 -14.61 -1.80 2.67
N ARG A 95 -15.53 -1.94 1.72
CA ARG A 95 -16.71 -1.07 1.58
C ARG A 95 -17.69 -1.19 2.74
N THR A 96 -17.52 -2.16 3.65
CA THR A 96 -18.30 -2.28 4.89
C THR A 96 -17.71 -1.49 6.06
N CYS A 97 -16.59 -0.78 5.85
CA CYS A 97 -15.95 0.08 6.84
C CYS A 97 -16.58 1.48 6.86
N SER A 98 -16.76 2.03 8.06
CA SER A 98 -17.31 3.37 8.26
C SER A 98 -16.24 4.45 7.95
N GLY A 99 -16.24 5.00 6.74
CA GLY A 99 -15.21 5.94 6.32
C GLY A 99 -13.84 5.28 6.11
N GLU A 100 -12.79 6.08 5.88
CA GLU A 100 -11.44 5.56 5.65
C GLU A 100 -10.88 4.90 6.93
N GLY A 101 -10.88 3.57 6.95
CA GLY A 101 -10.36 2.77 8.06
C GLY A 101 -11.25 2.73 9.31
N GLY A 102 -12.48 3.23 9.31
CA GLY A 102 -13.34 3.09 10.50
C GLY A 102 -13.81 1.66 10.74
N ALA A 103 -14.62 1.45 11.79
CA ALA A 103 -15.14 0.14 12.15
C ALA A 103 -15.77 -0.56 10.95
N CYS A 104 -15.22 -1.73 10.60
CA CYS A 104 -15.69 -2.56 9.51
C CYS A 104 -16.71 -3.56 10.05
N LEU A 105 -17.71 -3.96 9.26
CA LEU A 105 -18.55 -5.12 9.61
C LEU A 105 -17.81 -6.42 9.31
N CYS A 106 -17.15 -6.45 8.15
CA CYS A 106 -16.27 -7.52 7.71
C CYS A 106 -14.81 -7.17 8.01
N ASN A 107 -14.04 -8.10 8.58
CA ASN A 107 -12.59 -7.95 8.75
C ASN A 107 -11.77 -9.12 8.16
N SER A 108 -12.44 -10.08 7.54
CA SER A 108 -11.83 -11.17 6.78
C SER A 108 -12.73 -11.59 5.63
N TRP A 109 -12.14 -12.13 4.57
CA TRP A 109 -12.88 -12.57 3.40
C TRP A 109 -12.28 -13.86 2.82
N VAL A 110 -13.11 -14.62 2.11
CA VAL A 110 -12.74 -15.87 1.44
C VAL A 110 -13.35 -15.87 0.04
N TYR A 111 -12.54 -16.14 -0.99
CA TYR A 111 -12.93 -16.11 -2.39
C TYR A 111 -12.53 -17.40 -3.10
N CYS A 112 -13.39 -17.89 -4.00
CA CYS A 112 -13.09 -19.06 -4.84
C CYS A 112 -12.82 -18.64 -6.29
N GLY A 113 -11.54 -18.54 -6.65
CA GLY A 113 -11.10 -18.02 -7.95
C GLY A 113 -10.75 -19.08 -9.00
N ASP A 114 -10.50 -20.33 -8.60
CA ASP A 114 -10.13 -21.39 -9.53
C ASP A 114 -11.37 -22.14 -10.04
N ARG A 115 -11.64 -22.12 -11.34
CA ARG A 115 -12.86 -22.73 -11.89
C ARG A 115 -12.91 -24.24 -11.70
N GLU A 116 -11.77 -24.93 -11.79
CA GLU A 116 -11.69 -26.38 -11.70
C GLU A 116 -11.80 -26.82 -10.24
N ALA A 117 -10.99 -26.23 -9.36
CA ALA A 117 -10.99 -26.58 -7.94
C ALA A 117 -12.29 -26.16 -7.24
N CYS A 118 -12.88 -25.01 -7.59
CA CYS A 118 -14.09 -24.50 -6.94
C CYS A 118 -15.39 -25.16 -7.43
N GLY A 119 -15.42 -25.67 -8.66
CA GLY A 119 -16.62 -26.21 -9.30
C GLY A 119 -17.84 -25.30 -9.12
N PRO A 120 -18.93 -25.75 -8.44
CA PRO A 120 -20.14 -24.94 -8.26
C PRO A 120 -19.94 -23.68 -7.40
N ARG A 121 -18.86 -23.61 -6.62
CA ARG A 121 -18.49 -22.49 -5.75
C ARG A 121 -17.67 -21.42 -6.46
N PHE A 122 -17.37 -21.60 -7.75
CA PHE A 122 -16.60 -20.62 -8.50
C PHE A 122 -17.25 -19.22 -8.40
N GLY A 123 -16.42 -18.24 -8.04
CA GLY A 123 -16.81 -16.85 -7.83
C GLY A 123 -17.42 -16.56 -6.46
N GLU A 124 -17.70 -17.55 -5.59
CA GLU A 124 -18.24 -17.27 -4.25
C GLU A 124 -17.29 -16.37 -3.45
N CYS A 125 -17.84 -15.27 -2.94
CA CYS A 125 -17.16 -14.33 -2.05
C CYS A 125 -17.85 -14.33 -0.68
N TRP A 126 -17.17 -14.84 0.33
CA TRP A 126 -17.65 -14.88 1.70
C TRP A 126 -17.05 -13.71 2.46
N LEU A 127 -17.89 -12.77 2.91
CA LEU A 127 -17.48 -11.70 3.83
C LEU A 127 -17.68 -12.20 5.25
N LYS A 128 -16.64 -12.11 6.08
CA LYS A 128 -16.60 -12.72 7.41
C LYS A 128 -16.11 -11.77 8.49
N ARG A 129 -16.41 -12.12 9.74
CA ARG A 129 -15.89 -11.46 10.94
C ARG A 129 -15.09 -12.44 11.79
N GLN A 130 -13.80 -12.16 11.95
CA GLN A 130 -12.95 -12.70 13.01
C GLN A 130 -13.34 -12.06 14.33
N LYS A 131 -13.45 -12.87 15.38
CA LYS A 131 -13.59 -12.38 16.76
C LYS A 131 -12.32 -11.70 17.25
N ASP A 132 -11.18 -12.24 16.84
CA ASP A 132 -9.85 -11.72 17.14
C ASP A 132 -9.03 -11.64 15.85
N ALA A 133 -8.92 -10.44 15.28
CA ALA A 133 -8.17 -10.20 14.05
C ALA A 133 -6.66 -10.46 14.20
N LEU A 134 -6.13 -10.37 15.42
CA LEU A 134 -4.71 -10.60 15.73
C LEU A 134 -4.42 -12.05 16.16
N ASN A 135 -5.44 -12.90 16.23
CA ASN A 135 -5.31 -14.36 16.34
C ASN A 135 -6.45 -15.00 15.53
N PRO A 136 -6.35 -14.98 14.19
CA PRO A 136 -7.47 -15.33 13.33
C PRO A 136 -7.75 -16.83 13.35
N ASP A 137 -9.03 -17.19 13.33
CA ASP A 137 -9.47 -18.56 13.21
C ASP A 137 -9.24 -19.06 11.78
N ARG A 138 -8.40 -20.09 11.64
CA ARG A 138 -8.09 -20.73 10.36
C ARG A 138 -8.74 -22.11 10.34
N ARG A 139 -9.41 -22.44 9.24
CA ARG A 139 -9.98 -23.78 9.06
C ARG A 139 -9.00 -24.74 8.43
N ASP A 140 -8.36 -24.31 7.34
CA ASP A 140 -7.43 -25.15 6.58
C ASP A 140 -6.45 -24.29 5.77
N SER A 141 -5.33 -24.90 5.36
CA SER A 141 -4.32 -24.28 4.49
C SER A 141 -3.49 -25.32 3.73
N GLY A 142 -3.01 -24.97 2.54
CA GLY A 142 -2.13 -25.81 1.71
C GLY A 142 -2.79 -26.22 0.39
N ASP A 143 -2.04 -26.90 -0.47
CA ASP A 143 -2.37 -27.09 -1.90
C ASP A 143 -3.77 -27.68 -2.21
N LEU A 144 -4.40 -28.36 -1.24
CA LEU A 144 -5.75 -28.92 -1.38
C LEU A 144 -6.87 -27.89 -1.11
N VAL A 145 -6.53 -26.72 -0.58
CA VAL A 145 -7.46 -25.64 -0.27
C VAL A 145 -7.70 -24.79 -1.51
N MET A 146 -8.93 -24.79 -2.01
CA MET A 146 -9.35 -24.03 -3.19
C MET A 146 -9.58 -22.53 -2.95
N TRP A 147 -9.52 -22.11 -1.69
CA TRP A 147 -9.88 -20.77 -1.26
C TRP A 147 -8.68 -19.82 -1.25
N THR A 148 -8.92 -18.58 -1.68
CA THR A 148 -8.05 -17.43 -1.43
C THR A 148 -8.66 -16.59 -0.33
N SER A 149 -7.90 -16.26 0.70
CA SER A 149 -8.42 -15.49 1.84
C SER A 149 -7.55 -14.30 2.20
N GLY A 150 -8.13 -13.30 2.85
CA GLY A 150 -7.39 -12.15 3.35
C GLY A 150 -8.10 -11.43 4.48
N PHE A 151 -7.42 -10.45 5.06
CA PHE A 151 -7.96 -9.60 6.12
C PHE A 151 -8.17 -8.17 5.64
N VAL A 152 -9.09 -7.48 6.31
CA VAL A 152 -9.28 -6.04 6.25
C VAL A 152 -9.35 -5.59 7.70
N PHE A 153 -8.29 -4.99 8.23
CA PHE A 153 -8.31 -4.50 9.60
C PHE A 153 -8.96 -3.13 9.65
N ASP A 154 -9.82 -2.92 10.64
CA ASP A 154 -10.23 -1.56 11.01
C ASP A 154 -9.07 -0.81 11.69
N LYS A 155 -9.26 0.49 11.96
CA LYS A 155 -8.22 1.39 12.50
C LYS A 155 -7.61 0.89 13.81
N GLU A 156 -8.34 0.13 14.62
CA GLU A 156 -7.90 -0.27 15.95
C GLU A 156 -7.51 -1.76 16.04
N GLU A 157 -8.07 -2.62 15.18
CA GLU A 157 -7.76 -4.06 15.12
C GLU A 157 -6.36 -4.34 14.56
N GLY A 158 -5.85 -3.48 13.68
CA GLY A 158 -4.60 -3.70 12.95
C GLY A 158 -3.34 -3.13 13.58
N ILE A 159 -3.35 -2.74 14.86
CA ILE A 159 -2.22 -2.10 15.53
C ILE A 159 -1.55 -3.08 16.51
N VAL A 160 -0.28 -3.36 16.30
CA VAL A 160 0.56 -4.16 17.21
C VAL A 160 1.65 -3.30 17.84
N GLY A 161 2.09 -3.66 19.05
CA GLY A 161 3.21 -3.00 19.71
C GLY A 161 4.51 -3.75 19.45
N MET A 162 5.52 -3.09 18.90
CA MET A 162 6.91 -3.54 18.95
C MET A 162 7.56 -2.92 20.18
N GLU A 163 7.68 -3.72 21.23
CA GLU A 163 8.23 -3.29 22.51
C GLU A 163 9.76 -3.41 22.53
N THR A 164 10.40 -2.35 23.02
CA THR A 164 11.85 -2.25 23.24
C THR A 164 12.10 -1.64 24.61
N ASP A 165 13.35 -1.68 25.07
CA ASP A 165 13.77 -0.99 26.31
C ASP A 165 13.69 0.55 26.21
N HIS A 166 13.41 1.09 25.02
CA HIS A 166 13.28 2.52 24.75
C HIS A 166 11.83 2.97 24.56
N GLY A 167 10.86 2.06 24.63
CA GLY A 167 9.44 2.32 24.44
C GLY A 167 8.77 1.32 23.49
N ILE A 168 7.47 1.50 23.30
CA ILE A 168 6.66 0.69 22.39
C ILE A 168 6.35 1.48 21.12
N LEU A 169 6.74 0.93 19.98
CA LEU A 169 6.37 1.41 18.66
C LEU A 169 5.04 0.78 18.26
N ARG A 170 3.97 1.56 18.15
CA ARG A 170 2.71 1.09 17.58
C ARG A 170 2.84 1.03 16.07
N ILE A 171 2.69 -0.18 15.52
CA ILE A 171 2.79 -0.47 14.10
C ILE A 171 1.39 -0.80 13.59
N LYS A 172 0.90 0.04 12.67
CA LYS A 172 -0.29 -0.24 11.87
C LYS A 172 0.08 -1.22 10.76
N LEU A 173 -0.48 -2.43 10.79
CA LEU A 173 -0.24 -3.47 9.80
C LEU A 173 -1.05 -3.23 8.52
N LEU A 174 -0.55 -3.75 7.39
CA LEU A 174 -1.17 -3.63 6.07
C LEU A 174 -1.59 -5.00 5.53
N PRO A 175 -2.60 -5.67 6.11
CA PRO A 175 -2.96 -7.04 5.73
C PRO A 175 -3.48 -7.16 4.30
N GLU A 176 -4.06 -6.09 3.75
CA GLU A 176 -4.58 -6.13 2.38
C GLU A 176 -3.43 -6.11 1.37
N CYS A 177 -2.30 -5.49 1.74
CA CYS A 177 -1.20 -5.19 0.84
C CYS A 177 -0.02 -6.18 0.99
N ALA A 178 0.23 -6.65 2.22
CA ALA A 178 1.31 -7.57 2.54
C ALA A 178 0.81 -8.72 3.45
N PRO A 179 -0.15 -9.52 3.00
CA PRO A 179 -0.79 -10.54 3.83
C PRO A 179 0.17 -11.62 4.37
N HIS A 180 1.19 -12.04 3.61
CA HIS A 180 2.19 -13.01 4.09
C HIS A 180 3.10 -12.40 5.16
N SER A 181 3.53 -11.15 4.94
CA SER A 181 4.29 -10.40 5.94
C SER A 181 3.49 -10.24 7.24
N VAL A 182 2.22 -9.83 7.14
CA VAL A 182 1.35 -9.66 8.31
C VAL A 182 1.10 -11.00 9.00
N ALA A 183 0.88 -12.09 8.27
CA ALA A 183 0.73 -13.42 8.87
C ALA A 183 1.95 -13.81 9.71
N TYR A 184 3.17 -13.52 9.24
CA TYR A 184 4.39 -13.74 10.01
C TYR A 184 4.45 -12.89 11.28
N ILE A 185 4.06 -11.61 11.21
CA ILE A 185 3.99 -10.76 12.41
C ILE A 185 2.98 -11.31 13.43
N LEU A 186 1.85 -11.87 12.98
CA LEU A 186 0.89 -12.51 13.88
C LEU A 186 1.44 -13.79 14.54
N GLU A 187 2.30 -14.54 13.84
CA GLU A 187 3.02 -15.68 14.43
C GLU A 187 4.01 -15.20 15.52
N LEU A 188 4.76 -14.12 15.25
CA LEU A 188 5.62 -13.50 16.26
C LEU A 188 4.83 -12.98 17.47
N LEU A 189 3.64 -12.41 17.23
CA LEU A 189 2.75 -11.90 18.27
C LEU A 189 2.20 -12.99 19.19
N ALA A 190 2.03 -14.21 18.66
CA ALA A 190 1.59 -15.37 19.43
C ALA A 190 2.71 -15.98 20.30
N MET A 191 3.96 -15.65 20.03
CA MET A 191 5.10 -16.12 20.82
C MET A 191 5.31 -15.27 22.08
N PRO A 192 5.53 -15.88 23.27
CA PRO A 192 5.83 -15.14 24.50
C PRO A 192 7.11 -14.29 24.40
N HIS A 193 8.11 -14.79 23.68
CA HIS A 193 9.40 -14.17 23.46
C HIS A 193 9.85 -14.44 22.01
N CYS A 194 10.45 -13.45 21.36
CA CYS A 194 11.25 -13.67 20.16
C CYS A 194 12.72 -13.61 20.54
N VAL A 195 13.31 -14.77 20.83
CA VAL A 195 14.72 -14.85 21.22
C VAL A 195 15.54 -14.58 19.96
N GLY A 196 16.30 -13.49 19.90
CA GLY A 196 17.10 -13.12 18.71
C GLY A 196 16.51 -11.98 17.88
N CYS A 197 15.24 -11.62 18.07
CA CYS A 197 14.68 -10.40 17.49
C CYS A 197 15.36 -9.16 18.09
N GLN A 198 15.98 -8.35 17.24
CA GLN A 198 16.73 -7.17 17.69
C GLN A 198 16.88 -6.13 16.58
N ILE A 199 17.05 -4.87 16.97
CA ILE A 199 17.56 -3.79 16.13
C ILE A 199 19.08 -3.76 16.33
N HIS A 200 19.83 -3.91 15.24
CA HIS A 200 21.30 -3.96 15.27
C HIS A 200 21.96 -2.79 14.55
N ARG A 201 21.22 -2.05 13.72
CA ARG A 201 21.72 -0.91 12.95
C ARG A 201 20.81 0.29 13.19
N ALA A 202 21.41 1.46 13.42
CA ALA A 202 20.68 2.69 13.65
C ALA A 202 21.42 3.86 13.02
N GLU A 203 20.74 4.57 12.13
CA GLU A 203 21.29 5.69 11.37
C GLU A 203 20.33 6.87 11.44
N SER A 204 20.82 7.99 11.98
CA SER A 204 20.04 9.22 12.08
C SER A 204 19.79 9.85 10.69
N ARG A 205 18.99 10.92 10.66
CA ARG A 205 18.74 11.70 9.44
C ARG A 205 19.96 12.48 8.94
N GLY A 206 21.00 12.63 9.76
CA GLY A 206 22.14 13.49 9.46
C GLY A 206 21.70 14.90 9.05
N SER A 207 22.38 15.46 8.05
CA SER A 207 22.02 16.75 7.43
C SER A 207 21.34 16.59 6.06
N PHE A 208 20.82 15.41 5.76
CA PHE A 208 20.28 15.05 4.44
C PHE A 208 18.75 15.07 4.38
N TRP A 209 18.09 14.90 5.53
CA TRP A 209 16.64 15.06 5.67
C TRP A 209 16.31 16.11 6.73
N ASP A 210 15.17 16.79 6.57
CA ASP A 210 14.68 17.78 7.53
C ASP A 210 13.97 17.13 8.74
N SER A 211 13.43 17.98 9.62
CA SER A 211 12.70 17.56 10.83
C SER A 211 11.40 16.80 10.54
N GLU A 212 10.83 16.93 9.36
CA GLU A 212 9.63 16.21 8.91
C GLU A 212 9.98 14.90 8.18
N GLY A 213 11.26 14.70 7.84
CA GLY A 213 11.73 13.54 7.10
C GLY A 213 11.73 13.76 5.58
N ASN A 214 11.61 14.99 5.10
CA ASN A 214 11.74 15.27 3.67
C ASN A 214 13.22 15.37 3.28
N HIS A 215 13.58 14.80 2.12
CA HIS A 215 14.94 14.90 1.58
C HIS A 215 15.28 16.35 1.20
N ILE A 216 16.44 16.83 1.66
CA ILE A 216 16.93 18.17 1.38
C ILE A 216 17.57 18.16 -0.02
N LYS A 217 17.07 19.03 -0.90
CA LYS A 217 17.55 19.13 -2.28
C LYS A 217 19.08 19.25 -2.35
N ARG A 218 19.69 18.50 -3.28
CA ARG A 218 21.14 18.46 -3.56
C ARG A 218 22.01 17.86 -2.45
N THR A 219 21.42 17.20 -1.45
CA THR A 219 22.18 16.37 -0.49
C THR A 219 22.28 14.93 -0.98
N LYS A 220 23.13 14.12 -0.32
CA LYS A 220 23.32 12.70 -0.64
C LYS A 220 22.18 11.86 -0.05
N TYR A 221 21.97 10.67 -0.59
CA TYR A 221 21.07 9.65 -0.01
C TYR A 221 21.87 8.67 0.85
N GLY A 222 22.47 9.20 1.91
CA GLY A 222 23.28 8.45 2.88
C GLY A 222 24.71 8.07 2.46
N PRO A 223 25.46 7.44 3.39
CA PRO A 223 25.19 7.33 4.83
C PRO A 223 25.30 8.69 5.56
N PRO A 224 24.48 8.97 6.59
CA PRO A 224 23.52 8.05 7.18
C PRO A 224 22.23 7.90 6.34
N PHE A 225 21.58 6.75 6.41
CA PHE A 225 20.37 6.43 5.62
C PHE A 225 19.04 6.68 6.34
N ALA A 226 19.02 7.39 7.48
CA ALA A 226 17.77 7.71 8.18
C ALA A 226 16.88 6.48 8.47
N LEU A 227 17.43 5.40 9.01
CA LEU A 227 16.70 4.18 9.31
C LEU A 227 17.20 3.49 10.58
N VAL A 228 16.35 2.66 11.17
CA VAL A 228 16.79 1.55 12.02
C VAL A 228 16.60 0.25 11.26
N GLN A 229 17.53 -0.69 11.39
CA GLN A 229 17.46 -2.01 10.79
C GLN A 229 17.70 -3.08 11.85
N GLY A 230 16.95 -4.18 11.74
CA GLY A 230 16.99 -5.29 12.67
C GLY A 230 16.66 -6.61 11.99
N THR A 231 16.53 -7.63 12.81
CA THR A 231 16.16 -8.98 12.40
C THR A 231 14.92 -9.44 13.16
N LEU A 232 14.00 -10.12 12.47
CA LEU A 232 12.80 -10.71 13.05
C LEU A 232 12.85 -12.23 13.01
N GLU A 233 14.00 -12.85 13.27
CA GLU A 233 14.14 -14.30 13.35
C GLU A 233 14.28 -14.74 14.82
N SER A 234 13.37 -15.61 15.27
CA SER A 234 13.49 -16.23 16.59
C SER A 234 14.38 -17.47 16.53
N TYR A 235 15.26 -17.67 17.52
CA TYR A 235 16.03 -18.89 17.66
C TYR A 235 15.10 -20.11 17.73
N GLY A 236 15.36 -21.10 16.86
CA GLY A 236 14.59 -22.35 16.81
C GLY A 236 13.40 -22.34 15.84
N SER A 237 13.01 -21.19 15.29
CA SER A 237 12.06 -21.11 14.17
C SER A 237 12.82 -20.86 12.87
N MET A 238 12.64 -21.72 11.86
CA MET A 238 13.19 -21.44 10.53
C MET A 238 12.35 -20.36 9.85
N PHE A 239 12.95 -19.20 9.59
CA PHE A 239 12.31 -18.17 8.79
C PHE A 239 12.13 -18.65 7.35
N LYS A 240 10.92 -18.52 6.80
CA LYS A 240 10.63 -18.79 5.39
C LYS A 240 10.65 -17.47 4.64
N ASN A 241 11.38 -17.42 3.53
CA ASN A 241 11.42 -16.25 2.67
C ASN A 241 10.00 -15.79 2.31
N ILE A 242 9.73 -14.51 2.56
CA ILE A 242 8.45 -13.90 2.25
C ILE A 242 8.48 -13.48 0.77
N PRO A 243 7.42 -13.77 0.00
CA PRO A 243 7.32 -13.31 -1.39
C PRO A 243 7.33 -11.78 -1.46
N LYS A 244 7.66 -11.23 -2.63
CA LYS A 244 7.54 -9.80 -2.87
C LYS A 244 6.05 -9.42 -2.90
N GLU A 245 5.63 -8.49 -2.05
CA GLU A 245 4.24 -8.04 -1.94
C GLU A 245 4.15 -6.56 -2.32
N TYR A 246 3.39 -5.75 -1.59
CA TYR A 246 3.25 -4.32 -1.81
C TYR A 246 4.58 -3.57 -1.65
N CYS A 247 5.05 -2.96 -2.74
CA CYS A 247 6.28 -2.18 -2.75
C CYS A 247 6.02 -0.71 -3.10
N PRO A 248 5.51 0.10 -2.17
CA PRO A 248 5.36 1.52 -2.40
C PRO A 248 6.72 2.23 -2.38
N THR A 249 6.68 3.54 -2.61
CA THR A 249 7.78 4.40 -2.18
C THR A 249 7.86 4.39 -0.66
N ILE A 250 9.07 4.27 -0.11
CA ILE A 250 9.29 4.31 1.33
C ILE A 250 9.04 5.72 1.85
N SER A 251 8.11 5.82 2.80
CA SER A 251 7.83 7.04 3.55
C SER A 251 8.30 6.93 5.00
N ARG A 252 8.43 8.07 5.67
CA ARG A 252 8.69 8.12 7.11
C ARG A 252 7.71 7.24 7.89
N GLY A 253 8.26 6.38 8.74
CA GLY A 253 7.50 5.40 9.53
C GLY A 253 7.24 4.07 8.82
N SER A 254 7.54 3.92 7.53
CA SER A 254 7.37 2.63 6.82
C SER A 254 8.18 1.53 7.49
N VAL A 255 7.55 0.36 7.68
CA VAL A 255 8.17 -0.87 8.16
C VAL A 255 8.24 -1.85 6.99
N ALA A 256 9.44 -2.27 6.62
CA ALA A 256 9.67 -3.02 5.39
C ALA A 256 10.75 -4.11 5.53
N TRP A 257 10.66 -5.14 4.71
CA TRP A 257 11.68 -6.18 4.63
C TRP A 257 12.89 -5.72 3.83
N VAL A 258 14.08 -6.13 4.27
CA VAL A 258 15.29 -6.16 3.44
C VAL A 258 15.28 -7.48 2.66
N GLY A 259 15.15 -7.41 1.35
CA GLY A 259 14.98 -8.60 0.52
C GLY A 259 13.69 -9.35 0.85
N SER A 260 13.79 -10.64 1.16
CA SER A 260 12.65 -11.51 1.53
C SER A 260 12.52 -11.71 3.05
N GLY A 261 13.20 -10.90 3.87
CA GLY A 261 13.34 -11.09 5.32
C GLY A 261 14.43 -12.12 5.68
N PRO A 262 14.68 -12.40 6.97
CA PRO A 262 14.03 -11.85 8.17
C PRO A 262 14.53 -10.45 8.57
N GLU A 263 15.52 -9.93 7.85
CA GLU A 263 16.01 -8.56 8.03
C GLU A 263 14.93 -7.56 7.64
N PHE A 264 14.72 -6.55 8.48
CA PHE A 264 13.74 -5.49 8.28
C PHE A 264 14.33 -4.12 8.60
N PHE A 265 13.68 -3.06 8.13
CA PHE A 265 13.99 -1.70 8.56
C PHE A 265 12.73 -0.90 8.87
N ILE A 266 12.90 0.14 9.68
CA ILE A 266 11.91 1.19 9.91
C ILE A 266 12.53 2.52 9.47
N SER A 267 11.85 3.22 8.57
CA SER A 267 12.34 4.47 8.01
C SER A 267 12.08 5.65 8.93
N LEU A 268 13.08 6.48 9.20
CA LEU A 268 12.93 7.79 9.87
C LEU A 268 12.60 8.92 8.88
N ALA A 269 12.68 8.67 7.57
CA ALA A 269 12.49 9.69 6.54
C ALA A 269 11.86 9.14 5.24
N ASP A 270 11.57 10.02 4.29
CA ASP A 270 11.10 9.65 2.96
C ASP A 270 12.27 9.29 2.03
N HIS A 271 12.16 8.14 1.37
CA HIS A 271 13.17 7.63 0.43
C HIS A 271 12.56 7.40 -0.95
N LYS A 272 12.52 8.47 -1.75
CA LYS A 272 11.99 8.46 -3.13
C LYS A 272 12.83 7.60 -4.07
N GLU A 273 14.11 7.46 -3.77
CA GLU A 273 15.08 6.62 -4.47
C GLU A 273 14.85 5.11 -4.29
N TRP A 274 14.03 4.70 -3.31
CA TRP A 274 13.69 3.30 -3.02
C TRP A 274 12.31 2.88 -3.52
N ARG A 275 11.75 3.60 -4.50
CA ARG A 275 10.45 3.28 -5.10
C ARG A 275 10.42 1.85 -5.65
N ASN A 276 9.39 1.09 -5.28
CA ASN A 276 9.13 -0.28 -5.75
C ASN A 276 10.21 -1.33 -5.36
N SER A 277 11.04 -1.01 -4.36
CA SER A 277 12.18 -1.83 -3.98
C SER A 277 11.87 -2.83 -2.86
N TYR A 278 11.10 -2.44 -1.85
CA TYR A 278 10.93 -3.21 -0.62
C TYR A 278 9.47 -3.51 -0.33
N THR A 279 9.18 -4.71 0.19
CA THR A 279 7.85 -5.06 0.70
C THR A 279 7.57 -4.27 1.97
N VAL A 280 6.59 -3.37 1.95
CA VAL A 280 6.12 -2.61 3.11
C VAL A 280 4.92 -3.33 3.71
N PHE A 281 5.03 -3.70 4.99
CA PHE A 281 3.99 -4.47 5.69
C PHE A 281 3.34 -3.74 6.85
N GLY A 282 3.84 -2.56 7.19
CA GLY A 282 3.24 -1.72 8.21
C GLY A 282 3.82 -0.31 8.22
N SER A 283 3.28 0.52 9.10
CA SER A 283 3.82 1.84 9.42
C SER A 283 3.76 2.12 10.91
N VAL A 284 4.81 2.75 11.43
CA VAL A 284 4.85 3.26 12.81
C VAL A 284 3.94 4.49 12.90
N LEU A 285 3.13 4.56 13.96
CA LEU A 285 2.30 5.73 14.23
C LEU A 285 3.15 6.97 14.49
N SER A 286 2.68 8.13 14.03
CA SER A 286 3.41 9.40 14.07
C SER A 286 3.90 9.77 15.46
N GLU A 287 3.11 9.48 16.49
CA GLU A 287 3.42 9.84 17.88
C GLU A 287 4.58 9.01 18.45
N ASP A 288 4.87 7.83 17.89
CA ASP A 288 5.89 6.92 18.41
C ASP A 288 7.23 7.09 17.67
N MET A 289 7.28 7.95 16.65
CA MET A 289 8.50 8.20 15.87
C MET A 289 9.65 8.79 16.71
N GLU A 290 9.35 9.50 17.81
CA GLU A 290 10.38 9.99 18.74
C GLU A 290 11.16 8.84 19.41
N ILE A 291 10.58 7.65 19.55
CA ILE A 291 11.27 6.48 20.08
C ILE A 291 12.36 6.03 19.10
N LEU A 292 12.07 6.04 17.78
CA LEU A 292 13.07 5.72 16.76
C LEU A 292 14.20 6.75 16.75
N GLU A 293 13.87 8.03 16.86
CA GLU A 293 14.88 9.09 16.95
C GLU A 293 15.80 8.84 18.16
N LYS A 294 15.27 8.48 19.33
CA LYS A 294 16.06 8.11 20.52
C LYS A 294 16.98 6.92 20.25
N ILE A 295 16.49 5.86 19.58
CA ILE A 295 17.30 4.69 19.22
C ILE A 295 18.46 5.09 18.29
N THR A 296 18.27 6.03 17.37
CA THR A 296 19.37 6.52 16.50
C THR A 296 20.44 7.34 17.19
N GLN A 297 20.22 7.76 18.45
CA GLN A 297 21.22 8.46 19.27
C GLN A 297 22.03 7.51 20.17
N LEU A 298 21.74 6.20 20.15
CA LEU A 298 22.50 5.23 20.92
C LEU A 298 23.94 5.07 20.37
N PRO A 299 24.89 4.62 21.21
CA PRO A 299 26.27 4.39 20.76
C PRO A 299 26.35 3.39 19.59
N THR A 300 27.07 3.78 18.54
CA THR A 300 27.30 2.95 17.35
C THR A 300 28.78 2.85 17.00
N LYS A 301 29.18 1.69 16.50
CA LYS A 301 30.45 1.49 15.78
C LYS A 301 30.24 1.55 14.27
N SER A 302 31.24 2.04 13.54
CA SER A 302 31.21 2.05 12.08
C SER A 302 31.68 0.70 11.53
N GLU A 303 30.91 0.11 10.62
CA GLU A 303 31.29 -1.07 9.85
C GLU A 303 31.19 -0.80 8.35
N ILE A 304 31.85 -1.62 7.52
CA ILE A 304 31.81 -1.49 6.05
C ILE A 304 31.05 -2.68 5.47
N TRP A 305 29.88 -2.43 4.89
CA TRP A 305 29.09 -3.43 4.17
C TRP A 305 29.06 -3.06 2.70
N ASN A 306 29.54 -3.94 1.82
CA ASN A 306 29.58 -3.69 0.37
C ASN A 306 30.19 -2.32 -0.01
N ASN A 307 31.31 -1.94 0.62
CA ASN A 307 31.98 -0.64 0.47
C ASN A 307 31.20 0.58 0.97
N ILE A 308 30.12 0.39 1.72
CA ILE A 308 29.33 1.44 2.35
C ILE A 308 29.59 1.43 3.86
N LYS A 309 29.93 2.60 4.43
CA LYS A 309 30.04 2.76 5.89
C LYS A 309 28.66 2.79 6.52
N VAL A 310 28.38 1.86 7.41
CA VAL A 310 27.12 1.76 8.16
C VAL A 310 27.37 1.94 9.65
N SER A 311 26.33 2.35 10.39
CA SER A 311 26.40 2.58 11.84
C SER A 311 25.67 1.45 12.57
N ILE A 312 26.45 0.55 13.16
CA ILE A 312 25.95 -0.63 13.89
C ILE A 312 25.92 -0.31 15.37
N LEU A 313 24.80 -0.59 16.04
CA LEU A 313 24.66 -0.40 17.47
C LEU A 313 25.71 -1.22 18.22
N GLU A 314 26.40 -0.59 19.18
CA GLU A 314 27.36 -1.32 20.03
C GLU A 314 26.65 -2.41 20.85
N ASN A 315 25.44 -2.10 21.32
CA ASN A 315 24.54 -3.03 21.99
C ASN A 315 23.23 -3.08 21.20
N PRO A 316 22.91 -4.19 20.52
CA PRO A 316 21.62 -4.35 19.85
C PRO A 316 20.43 -4.16 20.79
N VAL A 317 19.38 -3.52 20.30
CA VAL A 317 18.14 -3.30 21.07
C VAL A 317 17.24 -4.51 20.86
N SER A 318 17.02 -5.28 21.92
CA SER A 318 16.08 -6.41 21.88
C SER A 318 14.66 -5.91 21.64
N LEU A 319 13.87 -6.69 20.90
CA LEU A 319 12.47 -6.36 20.63
C LEU A 319 11.55 -7.58 20.74
N ARG A 320 10.28 -7.31 21.03
CA ARG A 320 9.21 -8.30 20.94
C ARG A 320 7.92 -7.68 20.43
N PHE A 321 7.08 -8.48 19.77
CA PHE A 321 5.73 -8.07 19.43
C PHE A 321 4.79 -8.35 20.60
N ARG A 322 3.86 -7.42 20.84
CA ARG A 322 2.80 -7.55 21.84
C ARG A 322 1.51 -6.92 21.36
N ARG A 323 0.40 -7.35 21.95
CA ARG A 323 -0.90 -6.74 21.71
C ARG A 323 -0.96 -5.37 22.39
N MET A 324 -1.66 -4.44 21.76
CA MET A 324 -1.97 -3.17 22.38
C MET A 324 -3.24 -3.34 23.22
N ASP A 325 -3.21 -2.84 24.45
CA ASP A 325 -4.41 -2.80 25.28
C ASP A 325 -5.44 -1.91 24.58
N LYS A 326 -6.65 -2.46 24.35
CA LYS A 326 -7.77 -1.61 23.96
C LYS A 326 -7.98 -0.65 25.12
N LYS A 327 -7.86 0.66 24.89
CA LYS A 327 -8.24 1.65 25.91
C LYS A 327 -9.70 1.34 26.28
N SER A 328 -9.90 0.94 27.54
CA SER A 328 -11.22 0.73 28.13
C SER A 328 -12.05 2.00 28.13
#